data_AF-A0A1D3NZ13-F1
#
_entry.id   AF-A0A1D3NZ13-F1
#
_cell.length_a   1.000
_cell.length_b   1.000
_cell.length_c   1.000
_cell.angle_alpha   90.00
_cell.angle_beta   90.00
_cell.angle_gamma   90.00
#
_symmetry.space_group_name_H-M   'P 1'
#
loop_
_entity.id
_entity.type
_entity.pdbx_description
1 polymer ?
#
loop_
_entity_poly.entity_id
_entity_poly.type
_entity_poly.pdbx_seq_one_letter_code
_entity_poly.pdbx_strand_id
1 'polypeptide(L)' 'MAEYMAQRVIDEVFTYTFIVTKMKAYKERIDKYLTENGREDLITSAQ' A
#
# COMPACT_ATOMS: atom_id res chain seq x y z
N MET A 1 -10.33 3.43 5.34
CA MET A 1 -10.20 3.29 3.87
C MET A 1 -8.75 3.06 3.45
N ALA A 2 -7.80 3.93 3.80
CA ALA A 2 -6.38 3.70 3.50
C ALA A 2 -5.83 2.42 4.17
N GLU A 3 -6.12 2.17 5.45
CA GLU A 3 -5.71 0.92 6.12
C GLU A 3 -6.33 -0.32 5.46
N TYR A 4 -7.61 -0.26 5.07
CA TYR A 4 -8.27 -1.34 4.34
C TYR A 4 -7.57 -1.64 3.01
N MET A 5 -7.19 -0.59 2.27
CA MET A 5 -6.45 -0.74 1.03
C MET A 5 -5.05 -1.32 1.26
N ALA A 6 -4.35 -0.88 2.31
CA ALA A 6 -3.06 -1.43 2.70
C ALA A 6 -3.17 -2.92 3.07
N GLN A 7 -4.22 -3.30 3.80
CA GLN A 7 -4.55 -4.72 4.06
C GLN A 7 -4.79 -5.50 2.77
N ARG A 8 -5.46 -4.91 1.77
CA ARG A 8 -5.61 -5.57 0.46
C ARG A 8 -4.29 -5.77 -0.30
N VAL A 9 -3.26 -4.96 -0.02
CA VAL A 9 -1.91 -5.21 -0.54
C VAL A 9 -1.24 -6.36 0.21
N ILE A 10 -1.43 -6.42 1.54
CA ILE A 10 -0.95 -7.52 2.39
C ILE A 10 -1.57 -8.86 1.98
N ASP A 11 -2.88 -8.85 1.70
CA ASP A 11 -3.66 -10.00 1.23
C ASP A 11 -3.40 -10.34 -0.25
N GLU A 12 -2.49 -9.64 -0.92
CA GLU A 12 -2.14 -9.82 -2.34
C GLU A 12 -3.33 -9.66 -3.32
N VAL A 13 -4.43 -9.07 -2.88
CA VAL A 13 -5.62 -8.81 -3.72
C VAL A 13 -5.34 -7.69 -4.72
N PHE A 14 -4.55 -6.69 -4.33
CA PHE A 14 -4.13 -5.59 -5.19
C PHE A 14 -2.66 -5.30 -4.99
N THR A 15 -1.95 -4.92 -6.05
CA THR A 15 -0.56 -4.47 -5.92
C THR A 15 -0.51 -3.06 -5.33
N TYR A 16 0.54 -2.79 -4.56
CA TYR A 16 0.82 -1.46 -4.03
C TYR A 16 0.77 -0.40 -5.13
N THR A 17 1.47 -0.64 -6.25
CA THR A 17 1.51 0.25 -7.42
C THR A 17 0.12 0.55 -7.98
N PHE A 18 -0.77 -0.44 -8.05
CA PHE A 18 -2.12 -0.24 -8.55
C PHE A 18 -2.92 0.70 -7.65
N ILE A 19 -2.86 0.51 -6.34
CA ILE A 19 -3.60 1.33 -5.38
C ILE A 19 -3.05 2.76 -5.37
N VAL A 20 -1.74 2.95 -5.26
CA VAL A 20 -1.15 4.31 -5.18
C VAL A 20 -1.28 5.07 -6.50
N THR A 21 -1.38 4.37 -7.64
CA THR A 21 -1.64 5.00 -8.94
C THR A 21 -3.08 5.48 -9.05
N LYS A 22 -4.05 4.65 -8.63
CA LYS A 22 -5.49 4.98 -8.67
C LYS A 22 -5.89 5.96 -7.56
N MET A 23 -5.22 5.90 -6.42
CA MET A 23 -5.58 6.63 -5.21
C MET A 23 -4.34 7.28 -4.58
N LYS A 24 -3.70 8.18 -5.33
CA LYS A 24 -2.49 8.90 -4.90
C LYS A 24 -2.62 9.56 -3.51
N ALA A 25 -3.81 10.07 -3.18
CA ALA A 25 -4.09 10.70 -1.90
C ALA A 25 -3.92 9.75 -0.69
N TYR A 26 -3.99 8.44 -0.88
CA TYR A 26 -3.82 7.46 0.19
C TYR A 26 -2.41 6.89 0.28
N LYS A 27 -1.50 7.23 -0.63
CA LYS A 27 -0.13 6.68 -0.67
C LYS A 27 0.55 6.81 0.68
N GLU A 28 0.64 8.01 1.23
CA GLU A 28 1.35 8.27 2.49
C GLU A 28 0.79 7.47 3.68
N ARG A 29 -0.54 7.30 3.71
CA ARG A 29 -1.21 6.48 4.74
C ARG A 29 -0.99 4.99 4.54
N ILE A 30 -0.95 4.51 3.30
CA ILE A 30 -0.67 3.11 2.96
C ILE A 30 0.79 2.78 3.29
N ASP A 31 1.73 3.66 2.93
CA ASP A 31 3.16 3.53 3.26
C ASP A 31 3.34 3.40 4.75
N LYS A 32 2.77 4.35 5.52
CA LYS A 32 2.83 4.32 6.98
C LYS A 32 2.27 3.00 7.54
N TYR A 33 1.12 2.55 7.03
CA TYR A 33 0.51 1.30 7.49
C TYR A 33 1.40 0.08 7.20
N LEU A 34 1.96 -0.01 5.99
CA LEU A 34 2.84 -1.11 5.60
C LEU A 34 4.14 -1.10 6.44
N THR A 35 4.75 0.06 6.65
CA THR A 35 5.92 0.22 7.54
C THR A 35 5.62 -0.17 8.98
N GLU A 36 4.50 0.30 9.55
CA GLU A 36 4.11 -0.05 10.93
C GLU A 36 3.81 -1.55 11.11
N ASN A 37 3.43 -2.24 10.04
CA ASN A 37 3.20 -3.69 10.03
C ASN A 37 4.41 -4.51 9.58
N GLY A 38 5.58 -3.87 9.39
CA GLY A 38 6.80 -4.55 8.93
C GLY A 38 6.71 -5.12 7.51
N ARG A 39 5.78 -4.60 6.70
CA ARG A 39 5.52 -4.99 5.31
C ARG A 39 6.08 -3.99 4.30
N GLU A 40 7.24 -3.42 4.60
CA GLU A 40 7.95 -2.51 3.70
C GLU A 40 8.34 -3.19 2.38
N ASP A 41 8.46 -4.53 2.40
CA ASP A 41 8.68 -5.39 1.22
C ASP A 41 7.63 -5.18 0.13
N LEU A 42 6.41 -4.81 0.53
CA LEU A 42 5.30 -4.60 -0.40
C LEU A 42 5.29 -3.19 -1.02
N ILE A 43 6.06 -2.25 -0.46
CA ILE A 43 6.16 -0.88 -0.97
C ILE A 43 7.05 -0.90 -2.21
N THR A 44 6.46 -1.38 -3.31
CA THR A 44 7.10 -1.44 -4.61
C THR A 44 6.88 -0.11 -5.32
N SER A 45 7.77 0.84 -5.03
CA SER A 45 8.03 1.95 -5.94
C SER A 45 8.66 1.37 -7.20
N ALA A 46 7.82 0.86 -8.10
CA ALA A 46 8.24 0.49 -9.44
C ALA A 46 9.02 1.67 -10.03
N GLN A 47 10.27 1.40 -10.43
CA GLN A 47 11.13 2.32 -11.18
C GLN A 47 10.44 2.81 -12.46
#